data_AF-A0A2V8W5T1-F1
#
_entry.id   AF-A0A2V8W5T1-F1
#
_cell.length_a   1.000
_cell.length_b   1.000
_cell.length_c   1.000
_cell.angle_alpha   90.00
_cell.angle_beta   90.00
_cell.angle_gamma   90.00
#
_symmetry.space_group_name_H-M   'P 1'
#
loop_
_entity.id
_entity.type
_entity.pdbx_description
1 polymer ?
#
loop_
_entity_poly.entity_id
_entity_poly.type
_entity_poly.pdbx_seq_one_letter_code
_entity_poly.pdbx_strand_id
1 'polypeptide(L)' 'MLIDETLAWGAKNHYKFSYLPEILPVNGSIDRYQIHAQPMDGGNGLYFFTDQSGVIRYKEGAPANQLSSAL' A
#
# COMPACT_ATOMS: atom_id res chain seq x y z
N MET A 1 -17.22 0.92 -17.28
CA MET A 1 -16.12 0.68 -16.32
C MET A 1 -16.80 0.40 -14.97
N LEU A 2 -16.60 -0.77 -14.37
CA LEU A 2 -17.42 -1.27 -13.24
C LEU A 2 -16.92 -0.79 -11.85
N ILE A 3 -15.83 -0.04 -11.82
CA ILE A 3 -15.27 0.57 -10.62
C ILE A 3 -15.49 2.08 -10.71
N ASP A 4 -16.05 2.63 -9.63
CA ASP A 4 -16.26 4.06 -9.41
C ASP A 4 -14.92 4.82 -9.44
N GLU A 5 -14.90 6.02 -10.03
CA GLU A 5 -13.66 6.79 -10.23
C GLU A 5 -12.99 7.19 -8.91
N THR A 6 -13.75 7.38 -7.84
CA THR A 6 -13.24 7.67 -6.49
C THR A 6 -12.49 6.45 -5.93
N LEU A 7 -13.05 5.26 -6.15
CA LEU A 7 -12.42 4.00 -5.77
C LEU A 7 -11.20 3.70 -6.66
N ALA A 8 -11.28 4.03 -7.95
CA ALA A 8 -10.17 3.92 -8.90
C ALA A 8 -9.00 4.86 -8.54
N TRP A 9 -9.29 5.99 -7.90
CA TRP A 9 -8.24 6.94 -7.52
C TRP A 9 -7.36 6.43 -6.37
N GLY A 10 -7.85 5.44 -5.61
CA GLY A 10 -7.12 4.85 -4.49
C GLY A 10 -6.81 5.87 -3.39
N ALA A 11 -7.58 6.95 -3.29
CA ALA A 11 -7.34 8.03 -2.33
C ALA A 11 -8.38 8.00 -1.21
N LYS A 12 -7.93 8.02 0.05
CA LYS A 12 -8.80 8.11 1.23
C LYS A 12 -8.06 8.79 2.37
N ASN A 13 -8.72 9.69 3.09
CA ASN A 13 -8.18 10.36 4.27
C ASN A 13 -6.80 11.01 4.05
N HIS A 14 -6.58 11.69 2.91
CA HIS A 14 -5.29 12.29 2.53
C HIS A 14 -4.16 11.30 2.24
N TYR A 15 -4.48 10.01 2.07
CA TYR A 15 -3.54 8.99 1.62
C TYR A 15 -3.90 8.46 0.26
N LYS A 16 -2.87 8.27 -0.57
CA LYS A 16 -2.96 7.48 -1.79
C LYS A 16 -2.48 6.06 -1.50
N PHE A 17 -3.31 5.09 -1.84
CA PHE A 17 -3.05 3.67 -1.69
C PHE A 17 -2.57 3.10 -3.03
N SER A 18 -1.53 2.28 -2.99
CA SER A 18 -1.11 1.48 -4.14
C SER A 18 -1.05 0.01 -3.75
N TYR A 19 -1.59 -0.83 -4.61
CA TYR A 19 -1.53 -2.28 -4.50
C TYR A 19 -0.56 -2.80 -5.57
N LEU A 20 0.42 -3.57 -5.13
CA LEU A 20 1.42 -4.21 -5.97
C LEU A 20 1.32 -5.72 -5.74
N PRO A 21 0.67 -6.47 -6.64
CA PRO A 21 0.75 -7.92 -6.59
C PRO A 21 2.19 -8.31 -6.98
N GLU A 22 2.84 -9.16 -6.17
CA GLU A 22 4.03 -9.85 -6.67
C GLU A 22 3.52 -10.88 -7.68
N ILE A 23 4.13 -10.95 -8.88
CA ILE A 23 3.71 -11.92 -9.91
C ILE A 23 3.77 -13.33 -9.33
N LEU A 24 2.71 -14.09 -9.59
CA LEU A 24 2.44 -15.33 -8.87
C LEU A 24 2.91 -16.55 -9.64
N PRO A 25 3.10 -17.67 -8.94
CA PRO A 25 3.36 -18.96 -9.55
C PRO A 25 2.23 -19.31 -10.55
N VAL A 26 2.52 -20.26 -11.42
CA VAL A 26 1.78 -20.69 -12.63
C VAL A 26 0.26 -20.95 -12.45
N ASN A 27 -0.28 -20.95 -11.23
CA ASN A 27 -1.66 -21.30 -10.87
C ASN A 27 -2.64 -20.11 -10.70
N GLY A 28 -2.19 -18.85 -10.84
CA GLY A 28 -3.07 -17.68 -10.85
C GLY A 28 -3.65 -17.25 -9.48
N SER A 29 -3.16 -17.80 -8.37
CA SER A 29 -3.53 -17.36 -7.00
C SER A 29 -2.59 -16.27 -6.50
N ILE A 30 -3.11 -15.20 -5.88
CA ILE A 30 -2.29 -14.12 -5.29
C ILE A 30 -1.82 -14.46 -3.86
N ASP A 31 -0.70 -15.19 -3.78
CA ASP A 31 0.00 -15.54 -2.54
C ASP A 31 0.83 -14.40 -1.94
N ARG A 32 1.25 -13.41 -2.75
CA ARG A 32 2.11 -12.31 -2.32
C ARG A 32 1.65 -10.98 -2.89
N TYR A 33 1.60 -9.99 -2.03
CA TYR A 33 1.22 -8.65 -2.42
C TYR A 33 1.86 -7.64 -1.47
N GLN A 34 1.91 -6.39 -1.93
CA GLN A 34 2.27 -5.26 -1.11
C GLN A 34 1.19 -4.20 -1.26
N ILE A 35 0.84 -3.57 -0.14
CA ILE A 35 0.01 -2.37 -0.10
C ILE A 35 0.85 -1.27 0.50
N HIS A 36 0.88 -0.12 -0.17
CA HIS A 36 1.52 1.09 0.33
C HIS A 36 0.46 2.16 0.53
N ALA A 37 0.61 2.98 1.56
CA ALA A 37 -0.15 4.22 1.72
C ALA A 37 0.82 5.38 1.88
N GLN A 38 0.71 6.36 0.98
CA GLN A 38 1.56 7.55 0.95
C GLN A 38 0.74 8.81 1.22
N PRO A 39 1.23 9.75 2.04
CA PRO A 39 0.53 11.01 2.29
C PRO A 39 0.49 11.84 1.01
N MET A 40 -0.69 12.38 0.68
CA MET A 40 -0.91 13.22 -0.50
C MET A 40 -0.48 14.67 -0.28
N ASP A 41 -0.38 15.12 0.97
CA ASP A 41 -0.05 16.49 1.36
C ASP A 41 1.46 16.76 1.22
N GLY A 42 1.97 16.71 -0.01
CA GLY A 42 3.36 16.99 -0.35
C GLY A 42 4.37 15.95 0.17
N GLY A 43 3.92 14.75 0.56
CA GLY A 43 4.79 13.72 1.12
C GLY A 43 5.16 13.93 2.60
N ASN A 44 4.60 14.94 3.25
CA ASN A 44 4.84 15.18 4.68
C ASN A 44 3.92 14.27 5.51
N GLY A 45 4.48 13.26 6.16
CA GLY A 45 3.74 12.37 7.05
C GLY A 45 4.32 10.97 7.17
N LEU A 46 3.52 10.09 7.78
CA LEU A 46 3.83 8.66 7.90
C LEU A 46 3.49 7.95 6.59
N TYR A 47 4.44 7.21 6.05
CA TYR A 47 4.21 6.24 5.00
C TYR A 47 3.89 4.90 5.64
N PHE A 48 2.97 4.15 5.05
CA PHE A 48 2.57 2.83 5.54
C PHE A 48 2.81 1.74 4.52
N PHE A 49 3.09 0.54 5.02
CA PHE A 49 3.30 -0.67 4.26
C PHE A 49 2.60 -1.85 4.95
N THR A 50 1.97 -2.72 4.18
CA THR A 50 1.60 -4.06 4.64
C THR A 50 1.65 -5.05 3.48
N ASP A 51 1.76 -6.33 3.82
CA ASP A 51 1.82 -7.43 2.86
C ASP A 51 0.96 -8.61 3.37
N GLN A 52 1.14 -9.80 2.79
CA GLN A 52 0.44 -11.02 3.21
C GLN A 52 0.60 -11.39 4.69
N SER A 53 1.56 -10.82 5.42
CA SER A 53 1.69 -11.03 6.87
C SER A 53 0.60 -10.30 7.67
N GLY A 54 -0.07 -9.30 7.08
CA GLY A 54 -1.03 -8.44 7.76
C GLY A 54 -0.41 -7.45 8.76
N VAL A 55 0.92 -7.46 8.94
CA VAL A 55 1.61 -6.49 9.80
C VAL A 55 1.63 -5.13 9.12
N ILE A 56 1.14 -4.10 9.83
CA ILE A 56 1.23 -2.72 9.36
C ILE A 56 2.55 -2.13 9.84
N ARG A 57 3.32 -1.62 8.89
CA ARG A 57 4.61 -0.96 9.13
C ARG A 57 4.57 0.49 8.70
N TYR A 58 5.36 1.33 9.36
CA TYR A 58 5.38 2.76 9.11
C TYR A 58 6.79 3.36 9.08
N LYS A 59 6.94 4.47 8.35
CA LYS A 59 8.16 5.28 8.30
C LYS A 59 7.81 6.74 8.03
N GLU A 60 8.46 7.67 8.73
CA GLU A 60 8.27 9.10 8.48
C GLU A 60 9.12 9.60 7.31
N GLY A 61 8.53 10.42 6.44
CA GLY A 61 9.23 11.17 5.39
C GLY A 61 9.82 10.33 4.23
N ALA A 62 9.62 9.00 4.23
CA ALA A 62 10.04 8.13 3.15
C ALA A 62 9.15 6.88 3.07
N PRO A 63 9.01 6.24 1.89
CA PRO A 63 8.23 5.01 1.73
C PRO A 63 8.60 3.94 2.76
N ALA A 64 7.58 3.40 3.40
CA ALA A 64 7.71 2.25 4.31
C ALA A 64 7.89 0.95 3.52
N ASN A 65 8.46 -0.06 4.16
CA ASN A 65 8.70 -1.38 3.60
C ASN A 65 8.72 -2.44 4.69
N GLN A 66 9.01 -3.70 4.32
CA GLN A 66 9.09 -4.84 5.24
C GLN A 66 10.07 -4.67 6.42
N LEU A 67 11.05 -3.78 6.31
CA LEU A 67 12.07 -3.50 7.34
C LEU A 67 11.71 -2.29 8.21
N SER A 68 10.59 -1.62 7.93
CA SER A 68 10.16 -0.44 8.70
C SER A 68 9.52 -0.84 10.03
N SER A 69 9.42 0.13 10.95
CA SER A 69 8.82 -0.04 12.28
C SER A 69 7.41 -0.61 12.19
N ALA A 70 7.07 -1.58 13.03
CA ALA A 70 5.72 -2.15 13.09
C ALA A 70 4.84 -1.41 14.10
N LEU A 71 3.54 -1.35 13.83
CA LEU A 71 2.50 -0.98 14.79
C LEU A 71 2.11 -2.16 15.68
#